data_AF-A0A7S2B508-F1
#
_entry.id   AF-A0A7S2B508-F1
#
_cell.length_a   1.000
_cell.length_b   1.000
_cell.length_c   1.000
_cell.angle_alpha   90.00
_cell.angle_beta   90.00
_cell.angle_gamma   90.00
#
_symmetry.space_group_name_H-M   'P 1'
#
loop_
_entity.id
_entity.type
_entity.pdbx_description
1 polymer ?
#
loop_
_entity_poly.entity_id
_entity_poly.type
_entity_poly.pdbx_seq_one_letter_code
_entity_poly.pdbx_strand_id
1 'polypeptide(L)'
;EQISEDMRNALNAFLYRTGEASDKFMVVYASNQPEQFDGAISDRIDEMVEFSLPNEQERLRMIVHYMDKLLSAKTNAQTITIEGITEDLVLGVADKTEGFSGREINKLAVAWQAAAYGHSPPVFNEELMMEVLDIHTANKAIKKSWTVEEHRAHRAIAPAAAAAANASDEEAGFLPGGGGGPSLSPA
;
A
#
# COMPACT_ATOMS: atom_id res chain seq x y z
N GLU A 1 -20.58 3.34 3.56
CA GLU A 1 -20.66 4.18 2.35
C GLU A 1 -21.78 3.70 1.44
N GLN A 2 -22.64 4.59 0.93
CA GLN A 2 -23.64 4.23 -0.09
C GLN A 2 -23.00 4.35 -1.48
N ILE A 3 -22.84 3.20 -2.14
CA ILE A 3 -22.42 3.09 -3.55
C ILE A 3 -23.40 3.89 -4.43
N SER A 4 -22.88 4.71 -5.35
CA SER A 4 -23.72 5.47 -6.29
C SER A 4 -24.51 4.53 -7.21
N GLU A 5 -25.65 5.00 -7.72
CA GLU A 5 -26.47 4.21 -8.64
C GLU A 5 -25.71 3.81 -9.91
N ASP A 6 -24.91 4.72 -10.46
CA ASP A 6 -24.04 4.44 -11.61
C ASP A 6 -23.01 3.35 -11.31
N MET A 7 -22.42 3.37 -10.10
CA MET A 7 -21.46 2.36 -9.69
C MET A 7 -22.13 1.00 -9.47
N ARG A 8 -23.36 0.96 -8.93
CA ARG A 8 -24.16 -0.27 -8.85
C ARG A 8 -24.49 -0.82 -10.23
N ASN A 9 -24.91 0.04 -11.15
CA ASN A 9 -25.25 -0.37 -12.52
C ASN A 9 -24.04 -0.92 -13.26
N ALA A 10 -22.88 -0.26 -13.15
CA ALA A 10 -21.63 -0.75 -13.72
C ALA A 10 -21.22 -2.11 -13.12
N LEU A 11 -21.31 -2.25 -11.79
CA LEU A 11 -20.96 -3.48 -11.10
C LEU A 11 -21.87 -4.65 -11.52
N ASN A 12 -23.19 -4.43 -11.57
CA ASN A 12 -24.14 -5.46 -11.99
C ASN A 12 -23.91 -5.88 -13.45
N ALA A 13 -23.64 -4.93 -14.35
CA ALA A 13 -23.32 -5.23 -15.73
C ALA A 13 -22.02 -6.04 -15.85
N PHE A 14 -21.04 -5.77 -15.00
CA PHE A 14 -19.81 -6.53 -14.91
C PHE A 14 -20.06 -7.97 -14.45
N LEU A 15 -20.74 -8.16 -13.30
CA LEU A 15 -21.09 -9.47 -12.75
C LEU A 15 -21.92 -10.31 -13.72
N TYR A 16 -22.83 -9.69 -14.49
CA TYR A 16 -23.59 -10.39 -15.52
C TYR A 16 -22.69 -10.95 -16.64
N ARG A 17 -21.68 -10.18 -17.06
CA ARG A 17 -20.76 -10.58 -18.14
C ARG A 17 -19.70 -11.58 -17.69
N THR A 18 -19.40 -11.64 -16.40
CA THR A 18 -18.43 -12.58 -15.80
C THR A 18 -19.11 -13.74 -15.08
N GLY A 19 -20.43 -13.91 -15.26
CA GLY A 19 -21.20 -14.98 -14.61
C GLY A 19 -20.98 -16.38 -15.19
N GLU A 20 -20.42 -16.48 -16.40
CA GLU A 20 -20.10 -17.74 -17.09
C GLU A 20 -18.60 -17.83 -17.43
N ALA A 21 -18.06 -19.04 -17.42
CA ALA A 21 -16.66 -19.28 -17.79
C ALA A 21 -16.43 -18.89 -19.27
N SER A 22 -15.30 -18.22 -19.54
CA SER A 22 -14.91 -17.83 -20.89
C SER A 22 -13.44 -18.16 -21.14
N ASP A 23 -13.14 -18.68 -22.33
CA ASP A 23 -11.78 -18.89 -22.83
C ASP A 23 -11.27 -17.70 -23.67
N LYS A 24 -12.11 -16.66 -23.83
CA LYS A 24 -11.82 -15.51 -24.71
C LYS A 24 -11.10 -14.37 -24.01
N PHE A 25 -11.21 -14.28 -22.69
CA PHE A 25 -10.59 -13.21 -21.91
C PHE A 25 -10.29 -13.69 -20.49
N MET A 26 -9.30 -13.06 -19.87
CA MET A 26 -8.92 -13.25 -18.47
C MET A 26 -8.95 -11.88 -17.78
N VAL A 27 -9.57 -11.80 -16.61
CA VAL A 27 -9.62 -10.58 -15.80
C VAL A 27 -8.62 -10.72 -14.66
N VAL A 28 -7.75 -9.71 -14.49
CA VAL A 28 -6.81 -9.64 -13.38
C VAL A 28 -7.15 -8.43 -12.53
N TYR A 29 -7.43 -8.66 -11.25
CA TYR A 29 -7.67 -7.62 -10.26
C TYR A 29 -6.36 -7.29 -9.53
N ALA A 30 -6.20 -6.02 -9.15
CA ALA A 30 -5.12 -5.58 -8.27
C ALA A 30 -5.70 -4.67 -7.19
N SER A 31 -5.54 -5.06 -5.92
CA SER A 31 -6.01 -4.29 -4.77
C SER A 31 -5.02 -4.38 -3.61
N ASN A 32 -4.87 -3.29 -2.87
CA ASN A 32 -4.14 -3.28 -1.60
C ASN A 32 -5.05 -3.62 -0.41
N GLN A 33 -6.37 -3.69 -0.62
CA GLN A 33 -7.40 -3.97 0.37
C GLN A 33 -8.42 -4.96 -0.22
N PRO A 34 -8.01 -6.23 -0.47
CA PRO A 34 -8.90 -7.23 -1.06
C PRO A 34 -10.15 -7.50 -0.21
N GLU A 35 -10.09 -7.24 1.10
CA GLU A 35 -11.23 -7.36 2.03
C GLU A 35 -12.37 -6.38 1.76
N GLN A 36 -12.14 -5.34 0.95
CA GLN A 36 -13.16 -4.38 0.56
C GLN A 36 -13.94 -4.80 -0.69
N PHE A 37 -13.56 -5.90 -1.34
CA PHE A 37 -14.35 -6.42 -2.44
C PHE A 37 -15.74 -6.83 -1.94
N ASP A 38 -16.75 -6.50 -2.73
CA ASP A 38 -18.10 -6.99 -2.49
C ASP A 38 -18.11 -8.52 -2.58
N GLY A 39 -18.91 -9.17 -1.73
CA GLY A 39 -18.95 -10.63 -1.66
C GLY A 39 -19.25 -11.29 -3.01
N ALA A 40 -20.05 -10.65 -3.87
CA ALA A 40 -20.36 -11.18 -5.20
C ALA A 40 -19.18 -11.10 -6.17
N ILE A 41 -18.24 -10.18 -5.98
CA ILE A 41 -17.00 -10.11 -6.76
C ILE A 41 -16.03 -11.18 -6.25
N SER A 42 -15.86 -11.27 -4.93
CA SER A 42 -14.95 -12.24 -4.31
C SER A 42 -15.29 -13.68 -4.67
N ASP A 43 -16.58 -14.03 -4.77
CA ASP A 43 -17.07 -15.35 -5.22
C ASP A 43 -16.68 -15.69 -6.68
N ARG A 44 -16.30 -14.67 -7.48
CA ARG A 44 -15.94 -14.81 -8.90
C ARG A 44 -14.43 -14.71 -9.14
N ILE A 45 -13.63 -14.66 -8.08
CA ILE A 45 -12.17 -14.68 -8.16
C ILE A 45 -11.71 -16.10 -7.86
N ASP A 46 -11.25 -16.81 -8.88
CA ASP A 46 -10.81 -18.21 -8.73
C ASP A 46 -9.49 -18.31 -7.94
N GLU A 47 -8.54 -17.41 -8.21
CA GLU A 47 -7.19 -17.45 -7.66
C GLU A 47 -6.80 -16.08 -7.08
N MET A 48 -6.31 -16.09 -5.84
CA MET A 48 -5.73 -14.90 -5.20
C MET A 48 -4.21 -15.07 -5.08
N VAL A 49 -3.47 -14.11 -5.66
CA VAL A 49 -2.01 -14.06 -5.56
C VAL A 49 -1.62 -12.90 -4.65
N GLU A 50 -1.06 -13.23 -3.50
CA GLU A 50 -0.50 -12.23 -2.58
C GLU A 50 0.91 -11.83 -3.01
N PHE A 51 1.15 -10.52 -3.09
CA PHE A 51 2.47 -9.95 -3.35
C PHE A 51 3.07 -9.43 -2.06
N SER A 52 3.85 -10.28 -1.38
CA SER A 52 4.62 -9.87 -0.21
C SER A 52 5.81 -8.98 -0.61
N LEU A 53 6.46 -8.38 0.39
CA LEU A 53 7.76 -7.75 0.17
C LEU A 53 8.79 -8.79 -0.31
N PRO A 54 9.74 -8.38 -1.17
CA PRO A 54 10.74 -9.29 -1.71
C PRO A 54 11.65 -9.84 -0.61
N ASN A 55 11.91 -11.15 -0.68
CA ASN A 55 12.92 -11.79 0.14
C ASN A 55 14.33 -11.36 -0.30
N GLU A 56 15.35 -11.73 0.47
CA GLU A 56 16.74 -11.31 0.22
C GLU A 56 17.24 -11.66 -1.20
N GLN A 57 16.96 -12.87 -1.67
CA GLN A 57 17.35 -13.33 -3.01
C GLN A 57 16.65 -12.55 -4.12
N GLU A 58 15.37 -12.21 -3.91
CA GLU A 58 14.63 -11.35 -4.81
C GLU A 58 15.19 -9.93 -4.82
N ARG A 59 15.51 -9.36 -3.65
CA ARG A 59 16.14 -8.03 -3.54
C ARG A 59 17.48 -8.00 -4.28
N LEU A 60 18.32 -9.01 -4.09
CA LEU A 60 19.58 -9.16 -4.82
C LEU A 60 19.36 -9.14 -6.34
N ARG A 61 18.45 -9.98 -6.85
CA ARG A 61 18.11 -10.01 -8.28
C ARG A 61 17.60 -8.67 -8.78
N MET A 62 16.77 -7.99 -7.99
CA MET A 62 16.23 -6.67 -8.34
C MET A 62 17.31 -5.59 -8.36
N ILE A 63 18.21 -5.58 -7.38
CA ILE A 63 19.34 -4.64 -7.31
C ILE A 63 20.22 -4.81 -8.54
N VAL A 64 20.65 -6.04 -8.84
CA VAL A 64 21.46 -6.35 -10.03
C VAL A 64 20.74 -5.92 -11.30
N HIS A 65 19.46 -6.27 -11.44
CA HIS A 65 18.66 -5.89 -12.61
C HIS A 65 18.60 -4.38 -12.81
N TYR A 66 18.33 -3.60 -11.75
CA TYR A 66 18.23 -2.15 -11.88
C TYR A 66 19.58 -1.46 -12.04
N MET A 67 20.64 -1.99 -11.42
CA MET A 67 22.01 -1.51 -11.65
C MET A 67 22.39 -1.67 -13.12
N ASP A 68 22.18 -2.86 -13.71
CA ASP A 68 22.45 -3.06 -15.13
C ASP A 68 21.58 -2.14 -16.01
N LYS A 69 20.27 -2.10 -15.73
CA LYS A 69 19.34 -1.29 -16.52
C LYS A 69 19.65 0.21 -16.51
N LEU A 70 20.14 0.75 -15.39
CA LEU A 70 20.29 2.20 -15.19
C LEU A 70 21.73 2.68 -15.25
N LEU A 71 22.69 1.91 -14.76
CA LEU A 71 24.10 2.30 -14.73
C LEU A 71 24.83 1.89 -16.03
N SER A 72 24.42 0.79 -16.67
CA SER A 72 24.94 0.39 -17.99
C SER A 72 24.28 1.16 -19.15
N ALA A 73 23.25 1.96 -18.88
CA ALA A 73 22.54 2.72 -19.90
C ALA A 73 23.42 3.81 -20.52
N LYS A 74 23.72 3.68 -21.81
CA LYS A 74 24.36 4.74 -22.60
C LYS A 74 23.34 5.81 -22.92
N THR A 75 23.33 6.90 -22.15
CA THR A 75 22.65 8.11 -22.59
C THR A 75 23.52 8.84 -23.61
N ASN A 76 22.92 9.66 -24.48
CA ASN A 76 23.65 10.47 -25.47
C ASN A 76 24.65 11.47 -24.84
N ALA A 77 24.66 11.61 -23.50
CA ALA A 77 25.41 12.64 -22.79
C ALA A 77 26.74 12.13 -22.18
N GLN A 78 26.80 10.91 -21.63
CA GLN A 78 28.01 10.24 -21.13
C GLN A 78 27.70 8.83 -20.58
N THR A 79 28.67 7.91 -20.64
CA THR A 79 28.61 6.58 -20.01
C THR A 79 29.10 6.68 -18.56
N ILE A 80 28.40 6.04 -17.62
CA ILE A 80 28.85 5.95 -16.22
C ILE A 80 29.95 4.89 -16.13
N THR A 81 31.07 5.25 -15.50
CA THR A 81 32.14 4.29 -15.19
C THR A 81 31.84 3.61 -13.86
N ILE A 82 31.76 2.28 -13.84
CA ILE A 82 31.53 1.51 -12.61
C ILE A 82 32.87 1.02 -12.07
N GLU A 83 33.18 1.33 -10.82
CA GLU A 83 34.48 1.04 -10.20
C GLU A 83 34.32 0.39 -8.82
N GLY A 84 35.07 -0.68 -8.55
CA GLY A 84 35.16 -1.25 -7.19
C GLY A 84 33.90 -1.94 -6.66
N ILE A 85 32.87 -2.16 -7.48
CA ILE A 85 31.66 -2.87 -7.06
C ILE A 85 31.91 -4.39 -7.11
N THR A 86 32.01 -5.01 -5.93
CA THR A 86 32.18 -6.47 -5.77
C THR A 86 30.83 -7.17 -5.56
N GLU A 87 30.77 -8.48 -5.80
CA GLU A 87 29.56 -9.27 -5.51
C GLU A 87 29.19 -9.22 -4.02
N ASP A 88 30.18 -9.29 -3.13
CA ASP A 88 29.98 -9.18 -1.67
C ASP A 88 29.36 -7.83 -1.26
N LEU A 89 29.76 -6.74 -1.92
CA LEU A 89 29.17 -5.43 -1.68
C LEU A 89 27.69 -5.40 -2.07
N VAL A 90 27.35 -5.96 -3.24
CA VAL A 90 25.97 -6.03 -3.73
C VAL A 90 25.12 -6.91 -2.81
N LEU A 91 25.67 -8.03 -2.31
CA LEU A 91 25.03 -8.86 -1.28
C LEU A 91 24.77 -8.06 0.00
N GLY A 92 25.74 -7.29 0.48
CA GLY A 92 25.57 -6.41 1.65
C GLY A 92 24.47 -5.36 1.47
N VAL A 93 24.28 -4.86 0.24
CA VAL A 93 23.16 -3.96 -0.05
C VAL A 93 21.81 -4.70 -0.07
N ALA A 94 21.75 -5.93 -0.57
CA ALA A 94 20.54 -6.75 -0.51
C ALA A 94 20.12 -7.06 0.94
N ASP A 95 21.07 -7.28 1.83
CA ASP A 95 20.86 -7.43 3.27
C ASP A 95 20.30 -6.14 3.89
N LYS A 96 20.98 -5.01 3.69
CA LYS A 96 20.59 -3.68 4.22
C LYS A 96 19.26 -3.14 3.70
N THR A 97 18.76 -3.67 2.58
CA THR A 97 17.47 -3.28 1.99
C THR A 97 16.30 -4.14 2.47
N GLU A 98 16.43 -4.82 3.60
CA GLU A 98 15.33 -5.56 4.21
C GLU A 98 14.06 -4.69 4.38
N GLY A 99 12.92 -5.27 3.95
CA GLY A 99 11.62 -4.59 4.01
C GLY A 99 11.42 -3.50 2.94
N PHE A 100 12.33 -3.38 1.97
CA PHE A 100 12.10 -2.53 0.80
C PHE A 100 11.14 -3.21 -0.16
N SER A 101 10.16 -2.45 -0.64
CA SER A 101 9.32 -2.83 -1.78
C SER A 101 10.11 -2.72 -3.08
N GLY A 102 9.62 -3.37 -4.14
CA GLY A 102 10.25 -3.26 -5.46
C GLY A 102 10.33 -1.82 -5.98
N ARG A 103 9.35 -0.97 -5.64
CA ARG A 103 9.36 0.45 -5.95
C ARG A 103 10.49 1.20 -5.24
N GLU A 104 10.79 0.85 -4.00
CA GLU A 104 11.85 1.50 -3.24
C GLU A 104 13.24 1.09 -3.73
N ILE A 105 13.44 -0.17 -4.12
CA ILE A 105 14.68 -0.64 -4.74
C ILE A 105 14.93 0.06 -6.07
N ASN A 106 13.89 0.21 -6.91
CA ASN A 106 14.00 0.98 -8.15
C ASN A 106 14.38 2.45 -7.87
N LYS A 107 13.75 3.09 -6.89
CA LYS A 107 14.09 4.47 -6.50
C LYS A 107 15.54 4.61 -6.03
N LEU A 108 16.04 3.65 -5.25
CA LEU A 108 17.44 3.59 -4.84
C LEU A 108 18.37 3.56 -6.06
N ALA A 109 18.08 2.71 -7.05
CA ALA A 109 18.89 2.61 -8.26
C ALA A 109 18.81 3.87 -9.14
N VAL A 110 17.65 4.53 -9.23
CA VAL A 110 17.52 5.84 -9.89
C VAL A 110 18.35 6.90 -9.17
N ALA A 111 18.38 6.88 -7.84
CA ALA A 111 19.20 7.79 -7.06
C ALA A 111 20.70 7.54 -7.25
N TRP A 112 21.14 6.29 -7.32
CA TRP A 112 22.52 5.95 -7.69
C TRP A 112 22.91 6.50 -9.06
N GLN A 113 22.06 6.32 -10.07
CA GLN A 113 22.30 6.86 -11.41
C GLN A 113 22.42 8.39 -11.39
N ALA A 114 21.49 9.07 -10.71
CA ALA A 114 21.51 10.53 -10.59
C ALA A 114 22.76 11.03 -9.86
N ALA A 115 23.16 10.35 -8.78
CA ALA A 115 24.37 10.68 -8.04
C ALA A 115 25.62 10.50 -8.90
N ALA A 116 25.71 9.40 -9.67
CA ALA A 116 26.84 9.13 -10.56
C ALA A 116 27.00 10.20 -11.64
N TYR A 117 25.90 10.67 -12.22
CA TYR A 117 25.91 11.80 -13.17
C TYR A 117 26.23 13.16 -12.53
N GLY A 118 26.18 13.26 -11.20
CA GLY A 118 26.65 14.43 -10.47
C GLY A 118 28.18 14.62 -10.51
N HIS A 119 28.92 13.58 -10.88
CA HIS A 119 30.38 13.64 -11.04
C HIS A 119 30.78 13.97 -12.49
N SER A 120 31.96 14.59 -12.65
CA SER A 120 32.57 14.90 -13.95
C SER A 120 34.00 14.36 -13.99
N PRO A 121 34.28 13.21 -14.62
CA PRO A 121 33.35 12.38 -15.40
C PRO A 121 32.37 11.56 -14.53
N PRO A 122 31.25 11.05 -15.10
CA PRO A 122 30.29 10.22 -14.36
C PRO A 122 30.90 8.91 -13.87
N VAL A 123 30.84 8.68 -12.56
CA VAL A 123 31.42 7.51 -11.89
C VAL A 123 30.46 6.96 -10.85
N PHE A 124 30.40 5.64 -10.75
CA PHE A 124 29.67 4.93 -9.71
C PHE A 124 30.61 3.95 -9.01
N ASN A 125 30.88 4.19 -7.73
CA ASN A 125 31.82 3.41 -6.93
C ASN A 125 31.20 2.98 -5.59
N GLU A 126 31.96 2.20 -4.81
CA GLU A 126 31.52 1.68 -3.50
C GLU A 126 31.06 2.79 -2.55
N GLU A 127 31.82 3.88 -2.45
CA GLU A 127 31.50 5.02 -1.58
C GLU A 127 30.13 5.61 -1.93
N LEU A 128 29.90 5.91 -3.21
CA LEU A 128 28.64 6.49 -3.68
C LEU A 128 27.46 5.51 -3.54
N MET A 129 27.72 4.21 -3.76
CA MET A 129 26.70 3.17 -3.57
C MET A 129 26.20 3.16 -2.13
N MET A 130 27.13 3.18 -1.16
CA MET A 130 26.84 3.12 0.26
C MET A 130 26.24 4.43 0.80
N GLU A 131 26.76 5.59 0.37
CA GLU A 131 26.22 6.89 0.78
C GLU A 131 24.73 7.02 0.43
N VAL A 132 24.39 6.74 -0.83
CA VAL A 132 23.00 6.86 -1.31
C VAL A 132 22.09 5.82 -0.65
N LEU A 133 22.61 4.62 -0.36
CA LEU A 133 21.89 3.58 0.37
C LEU A 133 21.57 4.04 1.80
N ASP A 134 22.53 4.61 2.51
CA ASP A 134 22.34 5.09 3.88
C ASP A 134 21.32 6.23 3.92
N ILE A 135 21.39 7.17 2.97
CA ILE A 135 20.39 8.24 2.80
C ILE A 135 18.99 7.65 2.56
N HIS A 136 18.85 6.66 1.68
CA HIS A 136 17.56 6.03 1.39
C HIS A 136 17.00 5.27 2.58
N THR A 137 17.86 4.56 3.30
CA THR A 137 17.48 3.78 4.49
C THR A 137 17.01 4.71 5.61
N ALA A 138 17.73 5.81 5.85
CA ALA A 138 17.32 6.83 6.81
C ALA A 138 15.97 7.47 6.42
N ASN A 139 15.79 7.83 5.16
CA ASN A 139 14.54 8.39 4.66
C ASN A 139 13.35 7.41 4.80
N LYS A 140 13.57 6.11 4.57
CA LYS A 140 12.55 5.08 4.77
C LYS A 140 12.18 4.95 6.25
N ALA A 141 13.16 4.94 7.15
CA ALA A 141 12.93 4.88 8.59
C ALA A 141 12.07 6.07 9.07
N ILE A 142 12.37 7.28 8.61
CA ILE A 142 11.58 8.48 8.90
C ILE A 142 10.15 8.32 8.40
N LYS A 143 9.95 7.94 7.12
CA LYS A 143 8.60 7.76 6.56
C LYS A 143 7.78 6.69 7.29
N LYS A 144 8.44 5.62 7.73
CA LYS A 144 7.81 4.56 8.52
C LYS A 144 7.30 5.10 9.86
N SER A 145 8.04 5.99 10.52
CA SER A 145 7.59 6.61 11.77
C SER A 145 6.30 7.43 11.56
N TRP A 146 6.20 8.19 10.48
CA TRP A 146 5.02 8.98 10.15
C TRP A 146 3.80 8.12 9.83
N THR A 147 3.99 7.06 9.05
CA THR A 147 2.87 6.14 8.71
C THR A 147 2.36 5.41 9.95
N VAL A 148 3.25 4.98 10.86
CA VAL A 148 2.84 4.36 12.13
C VAL A 148 2.05 5.35 12.99
N GLU A 149 2.49 6.61 13.06
CA GLU A 149 1.78 7.66 13.79
C GLU A 149 0.42 7.99 13.17
N GLU A 150 0.33 8.11 11.84
CA GLU A 150 -0.93 8.31 11.11
C GLU A 150 -1.89 7.15 11.35
N HIS A 151 -1.44 5.90 11.19
CA HIS A 151 -2.27 4.72 11.47
C HIS A 151 -2.71 4.67 12.93
N ARG A 152 -1.85 5.05 13.88
CA ARG A 152 -2.21 5.13 15.31
C ARG A 152 -3.24 6.23 15.57
N ALA A 153 -3.09 7.39 14.95
CA ALA A 153 -4.02 8.51 15.07
C ALA A 153 -5.39 8.16 14.46
N HIS A 154 -5.42 7.61 13.24
CA HIS A 154 -6.65 7.12 12.61
C HIS A 154 -7.33 6.04 13.46
N ARG A 155 -6.56 5.12 14.06
CA ARG A 155 -7.10 4.07 14.93
C ARG A 155 -7.55 4.59 16.30
N ALA A 156 -6.99 5.69 16.79
CA ALA A 156 -7.42 6.33 18.05
C ALA A 156 -8.71 7.15 17.88
N ILE A 157 -8.98 7.66 16.69
CA ILE A 157 -10.23 8.38 16.36
C ILE A 157 -11.39 7.39 16.20
N ALA A 158 -11.13 6.18 15.69
CA ALA A 158 -12.16 5.16 15.43
C ALA A 158 -13.00 4.72 16.66
N PRO A 159 -12.45 4.45 17.86
CA PRO A 159 -13.25 4.08 19.02
C PRO A 159 -13.90 5.28 19.73
N ALA A 160 -13.37 6.50 19.59
CA ALA A 160 -13.96 7.69 20.21
C ALA A 160 -15.27 8.11 19.52
N ALA A 161 -15.36 7.96 18.19
CA ALA A 161 -16.59 8.19 17.44
C ALA A 161 -17.67 7.13 17.74
N ALA A 162 -17.28 5.87 17.98
CA ALA A 162 -18.20 4.80 18.37
C ALA A 162 -18.71 4.94 19.82
N ALA A 163 -17.86 5.41 20.74
CA ALA A 163 -18.25 5.67 22.13
C ALA A 163 -19.20 6.89 22.26
N ALA A 164 -19.01 7.93 21.45
CA ALA A 164 -19.90 9.09 21.44
C ALA A 164 -21.30 8.78 20.87
N ALA A 165 -21.41 7.82 19.93
CA ALA A 165 -22.68 7.39 19.36
C ALA A 165 -23.54 6.55 20.33
N ASN A 166 -22.91 5.83 21.26
CA ASN A 166 -23.64 5.04 22.28
C ASN A 166 -24.04 5.87 23.52
N ALA A 167 -23.48 7.07 23.71
CA ALA A 167 -23.79 7.92 24.87
C ALA A 167 -25.06 8.78 24.68
N SER A 168 -25.59 8.88 23.45
CA SER A 168 -26.79 9.65 23.14
C SER A 168 -28.12 8.89 23.27
N ASP A 169 -28.09 7.59 23.59
CA ASP A 169 -29.29 6.74 23.69
C ASP A 169 -29.79 6.48 25.12
N GLU A 170 -29.12 6.99 26.17
CA GLU A 170 -29.51 6.74 27.58
C GLU A 170 -30.22 7.91 28.31
N GLU A 171 -30.53 9.03 27.66
CA GLU A 171 -31.20 10.18 28.30
C GLU A 171 -32.68 10.40 27.89
N ALA A 172 -33.40 9.35 27.52
CA ALA A 172 -34.87 9.39 27.42
C ALA A 172 -35.51 8.98 28.75
N GLY A 173 -35.70 9.97 29.61
CA GLY A 173 -36.13 9.85 31.00
C GLY A 173 -37.48 9.17 31.24
N PHE A 174 -37.46 8.35 32.29
CA PHE A 174 -38.57 7.95 33.15
C PHE A 174 -39.28 9.18 33.76
N LEU A 175 -40.61 9.25 33.68
CA LEU A 175 -41.44 10.14 34.54
C LEU A 175 -42.67 9.39 35.09
N PRO A 176 -43.09 9.63 36.35
CA PRO A 176 -44.14 8.88 37.03
C PRO A 176 -45.54 9.57 37.04
N GLY A 177 -46.60 8.75 36.91
CA GLY A 177 -47.82 8.70 37.76
C GLY A 177 -48.87 9.84 37.86
N GLY A 178 -50.15 9.43 37.73
CA GLY A 178 -51.36 9.97 38.41
C GLY A 178 -52.30 10.84 37.54
N GLY A 179 -53.64 10.74 37.50
CA GLY A 179 -54.68 9.98 38.21
C GLY A 179 -56.01 10.75 38.07
N GLY A 180 -57.16 10.07 37.93
CA GLY A 180 -58.50 10.70 38.07
C GLY A 180 -59.64 10.07 37.24
N GLY A 181 -60.51 9.29 37.89
CA GLY A 181 -61.89 9.04 37.42
C GLY A 181 -62.81 10.25 37.69
N PRO A 182 -64.12 10.24 37.35
CA PRO A 182 -65.07 9.27 37.94
C PRO A 182 -66.34 8.89 37.13
N SER A 183 -67.10 7.96 37.72
CA SER A 183 -68.58 7.87 37.79
C SER A 183 -69.39 7.03 36.78
N LEU A 184 -70.46 6.45 37.34
CA LEU A 184 -71.25 5.28 36.93
C LEU A 184 -72.61 5.64 36.27
N SER A 185 -73.02 4.79 35.31
CA SER A 185 -74.40 4.25 35.07
C SER A 185 -75.56 5.19 34.64
N PRO A 186 -76.73 4.64 34.21
CA PRO A 186 -77.00 3.51 33.30
C PRO A 186 -78.11 3.83 32.26
N ALA A 187 -78.26 2.96 31.24
CA ALA A 187 -79.55 2.49 30.68
C ALA A 187 -79.28 1.38 29.65
#